data_AF-A0A811LQQ6-F1
#
_entry.id   AF-A0A811LQQ6-F1
#
_cell.length_a   1.000
_cell.length_b   1.000
_cell.length_c   1.000
_cell.angle_alpha   90.00
_cell.angle_beta   90.00
_cell.angle_gamma   90.00
#
_symmetry.space_group_name_H-M   'P 1'
#
loop_
_entity.id
_entity.type
_entity.pdbx_description
1 polymer ?
#
loop_
_entity_poly.entity_id
_entity_poly.type
_entity_poly.pdbx_seq_one_letter_code
_entity_poly.pdbx_strand_id
1 'polypeptide(L)'
;MRFLLYFVMFQCVISYRRKSIKKPTVSKRFVSTVVQSQPPCCSDIIGTLACRRLRKNNFMLFMRRCSDDVDFSLLQCCSTCGLGQAGERHIKFFREGIHSRDCFDRHGREFCEAFVMKKEFWSPSNWTCSHPETAHLGFRVCRKSCGYCRKDLYADDRQPVSKSPLPLIGLWMLLLVADPVRAWLVPGSGQAQRMPCCKESIGVNACVELRSRRPYEFQTRCRTDADFAFLQCCKTCRTDIAALGRELFAHGPSSRHCFDRHNHRFCTQFVRKSGMWAGATGHHNGCNGESAALAFRVCRRSCGYCRPDLYKEEEEDVKKCDIFKPGKGVSTTTLEPVFRIVIEPDK
;
A
#
# COMPACT_ATOMS: atom_id res chain seq x y z
N MET A 1 76.35 5.27 30.26
CA MET A 1 76.73 6.47 29.48
C MET A 1 75.79 6.61 28.28
N ARG A 2 75.43 7.83 27.84
CA ARG A 2 74.76 8.20 26.55
C ARG A 2 73.42 7.45 26.28
N PHE A 3 72.21 8.03 26.31
CA PHE A 3 71.69 9.41 26.13
C PHE A 3 71.69 9.91 24.66
N LEU A 4 70.47 10.13 24.12
CA LEU A 4 70.11 10.87 22.88
C LEU A 4 70.58 10.23 21.53
N LEU A 5 69.96 10.42 20.35
CA LEU A 5 68.66 10.99 19.93
C LEU A 5 68.37 10.49 18.48
N TYR A 6 67.12 10.53 17.99
CA TYR A 6 66.70 11.20 16.73
C TYR A 6 65.20 11.00 16.41
N PHE A 7 64.69 11.69 15.38
CA PHE A 7 63.28 12.04 15.19
C PHE A 7 62.68 11.51 13.87
N VAL A 8 61.37 11.19 13.92
CA VAL A 8 60.34 11.42 12.87
C VAL A 8 60.42 10.70 11.50
N MET A 9 59.39 9.86 11.26
CA MET A 9 58.57 9.68 10.03
C MET A 9 59.23 9.73 8.63
N PHE A 10 58.97 8.72 7.79
CA PHE A 10 58.06 8.87 6.63
C PHE A 10 57.56 7.53 6.04
N GLN A 11 56.55 7.64 5.18
CA GLN A 11 55.55 6.67 4.70
C GLN A 11 55.97 5.35 3.99
N CYS A 12 55.13 4.33 4.20
CA CYS A 12 54.46 3.47 3.19
C CYS A 12 55.26 2.65 2.14
N VAL A 13 55.21 1.31 2.28
CA VAL A 13 54.64 0.40 1.25
C VAL A 13 53.93 -0.77 1.94
N ILE A 14 52.64 -1.01 1.64
CA ILE A 14 51.97 -2.31 1.90
C ILE A 14 51.43 -2.86 0.58
N SER A 15 51.97 -4.01 0.15
CA SER A 15 51.67 -4.62 -1.15
C SER A 15 50.28 -5.29 -1.18
N TYR A 16 49.25 -4.52 -1.51
CA TYR A 16 47.89 -5.03 -1.68
C TYR A 16 47.77 -5.92 -2.93
N ARG A 17 47.74 -7.25 -2.75
CA ARG A 17 47.42 -8.20 -3.84
C ARG A 17 46.04 -7.90 -4.42
N ARG A 18 46.00 -7.33 -5.64
CA ARG A 18 44.77 -7.18 -6.43
C ARG A 18 44.18 -8.55 -6.79
N LYS A 19 43.30 -9.10 -5.94
CA LYS A 19 42.34 -10.12 -6.39
C LYS A 19 41.42 -9.47 -7.43
N SER A 20 41.45 -9.98 -8.66
CA SER A 20 40.56 -9.54 -9.73
C SER A 20 39.11 -9.90 -9.37
N ILE A 21 38.37 -8.92 -8.86
CA ILE A 21 36.91 -9.04 -8.72
C ILE A 21 36.34 -9.00 -10.14
N LYS A 22 36.10 -10.17 -10.72
CA LYS A 22 35.31 -10.31 -11.95
C LYS A 22 33.95 -9.69 -11.68
N LYS A 23 33.67 -8.52 -12.29
CA LYS A 23 32.35 -7.89 -12.23
C LYS A 23 31.32 -8.94 -12.68
N PRO A 24 30.26 -9.24 -11.90
CA PRO A 24 29.22 -10.15 -12.35
C PRO A 24 28.57 -9.56 -13.59
N THR A 25 28.74 -10.22 -14.74
CA THR A 25 28.09 -9.82 -16.00
C THR A 25 26.59 -9.86 -15.81
N VAL A 26 25.93 -8.73 -16.05
CA VAL A 26 24.48 -8.57 -15.82
C VAL A 26 23.71 -9.59 -16.66
N SER A 27 23.20 -10.63 -16.01
CA SER A 27 22.39 -11.65 -16.68
C SER A 27 21.08 -11.04 -17.17
N LYS A 28 21.00 -10.79 -18.48
CA LYS A 28 19.77 -10.36 -19.17
C LYS A 28 18.74 -11.49 -19.33
N ARG A 29 18.73 -12.49 -18.44
CA ARG A 29 17.76 -13.60 -18.40
C ARG A 29 17.20 -13.78 -16.98
N PHE A 30 16.19 -12.97 -16.66
CA PHE A 30 15.18 -13.29 -15.64
C PHE A 30 13.78 -13.05 -16.21
N VAL A 31 13.57 -13.57 -17.41
CA VAL A 31 12.27 -13.76 -18.07
C VAL A 31 12.28 -15.22 -18.54
N SER A 32 11.15 -15.91 -18.41
CA SER A 32 10.99 -17.32 -18.79
C SER A 32 11.60 -18.38 -17.85
N THR A 33 11.51 -18.19 -16.53
CA THR A 33 10.84 -19.24 -15.74
C THR A 33 9.35 -18.95 -15.78
N VAL A 34 8.58 -19.77 -16.49
CA VAL A 34 7.13 -19.57 -16.61
C VAL A 34 6.48 -20.04 -15.32
N VAL A 35 6.26 -19.10 -14.41
CA VAL A 35 5.29 -19.28 -13.32
C VAL A 35 3.93 -19.53 -13.97
N GLN A 36 3.35 -20.71 -13.74
CA GLN A 36 1.96 -20.99 -14.11
C GLN A 36 1.05 -20.13 -13.23
N SER A 37 0.80 -18.90 -13.65
CA SER A 37 -0.18 -18.01 -13.06
C SER A 37 -1.56 -18.35 -13.63
N GLN A 38 -2.45 -18.83 -12.77
CA GLN A 38 -3.89 -18.72 -12.99
C GLN A 38 -4.33 -17.29 -12.67
N PRO A 39 -5.33 -16.73 -13.37
CA PRO A 39 -5.86 -15.42 -13.03
C PRO A 39 -6.44 -15.38 -11.60
N PRO A 40 -6.42 -14.22 -10.93
CA PRO A 40 -7.20 -14.04 -9.71
C PRO A 40 -8.70 -14.15 -10.00
N CYS A 41 -9.45 -14.78 -9.10
CA CYS A 41 -10.91 -14.91 -9.23
C CYS A 41 -11.59 -13.55 -9.39
N CYS A 42 -12.47 -13.43 -10.40
CA CYS A 42 -13.23 -12.21 -10.64
C CYS A 42 -14.35 -12.04 -9.60
N SER A 43 -14.00 -11.42 -8.48
CA SER A 43 -14.92 -11.06 -7.39
C SER A 43 -14.87 -9.54 -7.13
N ASP A 44 -15.71 -9.05 -6.23
CA ASP A 44 -15.67 -7.67 -5.76
C ASP A 44 -14.90 -7.62 -4.43
N ILE A 45 -13.56 -7.51 -4.45
CA ILE A 45 -12.76 -7.61 -3.21
C ILE A 45 -12.96 -6.45 -2.22
N ILE A 46 -13.69 -5.38 -2.59
CA ILE A 46 -14.15 -4.34 -1.65
C ILE A 46 -15.62 -4.53 -1.20
N GLY A 47 -16.23 -5.66 -1.56
CA GLY A 47 -17.61 -6.04 -1.28
C GLY A 47 -18.59 -5.59 -2.36
N THR A 48 -19.42 -6.51 -2.85
CA THR A 48 -20.39 -6.25 -3.92
C THR A 48 -21.37 -5.13 -3.57
N LEU A 49 -21.74 -4.97 -2.30
CA LEU A 49 -22.58 -3.86 -1.85
C LEU A 49 -21.88 -2.50 -1.98
N ALA A 50 -20.56 -2.42 -1.72
CA ALA A 50 -19.78 -1.21 -1.93
C ALA A 50 -19.66 -0.87 -3.42
N CYS A 51 -19.39 -1.87 -4.27
CA CYS A 51 -19.34 -1.70 -5.72
C CYS A 51 -20.69 -1.25 -6.31
N ARG A 52 -21.82 -1.86 -5.88
CA ARG A 52 -23.17 -1.41 -6.24
C ARG A 52 -23.46 0.02 -5.78
N ARG A 53 -23.03 0.41 -4.57
CA ARG A 53 -23.13 1.79 -4.06
C ARG A 53 -22.31 2.77 -4.90
N LEU A 54 -21.06 2.45 -5.24
CA LEU A 54 -20.22 3.27 -6.13
C LEU A 54 -20.87 3.44 -7.52
N ARG A 55 -21.40 2.36 -8.11
CA ARG A 55 -22.10 2.37 -9.40
C ARG A 55 -23.38 3.22 -9.37
N LYS A 56 -24.15 3.18 -8.28
CA LYS A 56 -25.34 4.04 -8.09
C LYS A 56 -24.96 5.50 -7.86
N ASN A 57 -23.87 5.77 -7.13
CA ASN A 57 -23.47 7.14 -6.75
C ASN A 57 -22.87 7.93 -7.92
N ASN A 58 -22.07 7.30 -8.78
CA ASN A 58 -21.62 7.91 -10.03
C ASN A 58 -21.36 6.84 -11.09
N PHE A 59 -22.39 6.57 -11.91
CA PHE A 59 -22.34 5.54 -12.95
C PHE A 59 -21.22 5.77 -13.97
N MET A 60 -21.06 7.01 -14.46
CA MET A 60 -20.05 7.32 -15.48
C MET A 60 -18.61 7.15 -14.97
N LEU A 61 -18.33 7.56 -13.72
CA LEU A 61 -17.04 7.33 -13.09
C LEU A 61 -16.80 5.84 -12.81
N PHE A 62 -17.83 5.11 -12.38
CA PHE A 62 -17.75 3.66 -12.17
C PHE A 62 -17.40 2.93 -13.47
N MET A 63 -18.13 3.19 -14.56
CA MET A 63 -17.89 2.56 -15.86
C MET A 63 -16.53 2.96 -16.47
N ARG A 64 -16.08 4.21 -16.26
CA ARG A 64 -14.71 4.63 -16.62
C ARG A 64 -13.66 3.83 -15.85
N ARG A 65 -13.82 3.63 -14.53
CA ARG A 65 -12.88 2.79 -13.76
C ARG A 65 -12.94 1.31 -14.17
N CYS A 66 -14.11 0.77 -14.49
CA CYS A 66 -14.22 -0.56 -15.11
C CYS A 66 -13.49 -0.65 -16.46
N SER A 67 -13.38 0.46 -17.19
CA SER A 67 -12.71 0.50 -18.49
C SER A 67 -11.20 0.72 -18.38
N ASP A 68 -10.73 1.55 -17.44
CA ASP A 68 -9.40 2.17 -17.53
C ASP A 68 -8.52 2.00 -16.27
N ASP A 69 -9.07 1.47 -15.16
CA ASP A 69 -8.37 1.15 -13.92
C ASP A 69 -8.34 -0.38 -13.73
N VAL A 70 -7.18 -0.98 -14.04
CA VAL A 70 -7.00 -2.44 -14.06
C VAL A 70 -7.22 -3.10 -12.68
N ASP A 71 -6.81 -2.44 -11.60
CA ASP A 71 -7.01 -2.95 -10.23
C ASP A 71 -8.47 -2.82 -9.80
N PHE A 72 -9.23 -1.84 -10.34
CA PHE A 72 -10.66 -1.75 -10.09
C PHE A 72 -11.46 -2.77 -10.90
N SER A 73 -11.15 -2.85 -12.19
CA SER A 73 -11.86 -3.60 -13.21
C SER A 73 -11.71 -5.12 -13.09
N LEU A 74 -10.55 -5.59 -12.60
CA LEU A 74 -10.25 -7.02 -12.49
C LEU A 74 -10.17 -7.53 -11.04
N LEU A 75 -10.22 -6.65 -10.04
CA LEU A 75 -10.18 -7.05 -8.62
C LEU A 75 -11.19 -6.31 -7.72
N GLN A 76 -11.14 -4.98 -7.61
CA GLN A 76 -11.96 -4.29 -6.58
C GLN A 76 -13.45 -4.49 -6.79
N CYS A 77 -13.92 -4.39 -8.04
CA CYS A 77 -15.32 -4.51 -8.42
C CYS A 77 -15.52 -5.38 -9.68
N CYS A 78 -14.76 -6.47 -9.81
CA CYS A 78 -14.68 -7.23 -11.07
C CYS A 78 -16.04 -7.77 -11.53
N SER A 79 -16.85 -8.28 -10.60
CA SER A 79 -18.17 -8.85 -10.88
C SER A 79 -19.23 -7.76 -11.14
N THR A 80 -19.22 -6.65 -10.38
CA THR A 80 -20.14 -5.51 -10.62
C THR A 80 -19.77 -4.71 -11.89
N CYS A 81 -18.51 -4.76 -12.33
CA CYS A 81 -18.06 -4.32 -13.66
C CYS A 81 -18.46 -5.28 -14.80
N GLY A 82 -19.03 -6.45 -14.49
CA GLY A 82 -19.47 -7.47 -15.44
C GLY A 82 -18.61 -8.73 -15.38
N LEU A 83 -19.08 -9.75 -14.65
CA LEU A 83 -18.34 -11.00 -14.41
C LEU A 83 -17.83 -11.68 -15.71
N GLY A 84 -18.72 -11.97 -16.65
CA GLY A 84 -18.36 -12.66 -17.91
C GLY A 84 -17.46 -11.86 -18.86
N GLN A 85 -17.28 -10.56 -18.64
CA GLN A 85 -16.41 -9.70 -19.46
C GLN A 85 -14.99 -9.57 -18.90
N ALA A 86 -14.66 -10.24 -17.78
CA ALA A 86 -13.35 -10.10 -17.12
C ALA A 86 -12.17 -10.41 -18.05
N GLY A 87 -12.25 -11.49 -18.83
CA GLY A 87 -11.22 -11.85 -19.80
C GLY A 87 -11.08 -10.85 -20.95
N GLU A 88 -12.18 -10.27 -21.43
CA GLU A 88 -12.15 -9.22 -22.47
C GLU A 88 -11.49 -7.94 -21.95
N ARG A 89 -11.81 -7.53 -20.72
CA ARG A 89 -11.18 -6.39 -20.06
C ARG A 89 -9.70 -6.66 -19.80
N HIS A 90 -9.32 -7.86 -19.40
CA HIS A 90 -7.92 -8.27 -19.30
C HIS A 90 -7.18 -8.14 -20.64
N ILE A 91 -7.72 -8.69 -21.72
CA ILE A 91 -7.17 -8.55 -23.08
C ILE A 91 -7.07 -7.07 -23.50
N LYS A 92 -7.99 -6.19 -23.08
CA LYS A 92 -7.88 -4.73 -23.27
C LYS A 92 -6.66 -4.15 -22.53
N PHE A 93 -6.51 -4.43 -21.23
CA PHE A 93 -5.42 -3.88 -20.42
C PHE A 93 -4.03 -4.40 -20.80
N PHE A 94 -3.93 -5.65 -21.28
CA PHE A 94 -2.66 -6.31 -21.58
C PHE A 94 -2.44 -6.56 -23.09
N ARG A 95 -3.04 -5.73 -23.94
CA ARG A 95 -2.97 -5.83 -25.41
C ARG A 95 -1.54 -5.86 -25.97
N GLU A 96 -0.55 -5.32 -25.25
CA GLU A 96 0.87 -5.26 -25.61
C GLU A 96 1.73 -6.23 -24.77
N GLY A 97 1.09 -7.16 -24.06
CA GLY A 97 1.77 -8.12 -23.19
C GLY A 97 2.59 -7.43 -22.11
N ILE A 98 3.87 -7.80 -22.01
CA ILE A 98 4.83 -7.24 -21.04
C ILE A 98 5.19 -5.76 -21.27
N HIS A 99 4.79 -5.18 -22.41
CA HIS A 99 5.01 -3.77 -22.75
C HIS A 99 3.83 -2.86 -22.42
N SER A 100 2.64 -3.44 -22.18
CA SER A 100 1.42 -2.69 -21.88
C SER A 100 1.64 -1.74 -20.70
N ARG A 101 1.09 -0.52 -20.79
CA ARG A 101 1.14 0.52 -19.74
C ARG A 101 0.88 -0.01 -18.32
N ASP A 102 -0.08 -0.94 -18.20
CA ASP A 102 -0.51 -1.52 -16.93
C ASP A 102 0.25 -2.81 -16.53
N CYS A 103 1.25 -3.23 -17.30
CA CYS A 103 2.15 -4.34 -16.97
C CYS A 103 3.42 -3.85 -16.25
N PHE A 104 3.32 -3.67 -14.94
CA PHE A 104 4.46 -3.33 -14.08
C PHE A 104 4.36 -3.99 -12.71
N ASP A 105 5.50 -4.22 -12.08
CA ASP A 105 5.56 -4.52 -10.66
C ASP A 105 5.47 -3.22 -9.87
N ARG A 106 4.57 -3.17 -8.88
CA ARG A 106 4.33 -1.98 -8.03
C ARG A 106 5.50 -1.75 -7.06
N HIS A 107 6.28 -2.79 -6.79
CA HIS A 107 7.48 -2.79 -5.96
C HIS A 107 8.72 -3.07 -6.82
N GLY A 108 9.92 -2.87 -6.26
CA GLY A 108 11.19 -3.13 -6.94
C GLY A 108 11.35 -4.60 -7.35
N ARG A 109 12.16 -4.84 -8.38
CA ARG A 109 12.40 -6.17 -8.95
C ARG A 109 12.81 -7.20 -7.88
N GLU A 110 13.74 -6.84 -7.00
CA GLU A 110 14.24 -7.70 -5.91
C GLU A 110 13.12 -8.18 -4.97
N PHE A 111 12.20 -7.28 -4.59
CA PHE A 111 11.02 -7.60 -3.77
C PHE A 111 10.11 -8.61 -4.46
N CYS A 112 9.89 -8.44 -5.78
CA CYS A 112 9.01 -9.33 -6.53
C CYS A 112 9.68 -10.65 -6.93
N GLU A 113 11.00 -10.66 -7.11
CA GLU A 113 11.81 -11.87 -7.19
C GLU A 113 11.76 -12.67 -5.87
N ALA A 114 11.85 -12.00 -4.71
CA ALA A 114 11.68 -12.64 -3.41
C ALA A 114 10.25 -13.17 -3.18
N PHE A 115 9.22 -12.43 -3.61
CA PHE A 115 7.81 -12.87 -3.58
C PHE A 115 7.59 -14.13 -4.43
N VAL A 116 8.02 -14.11 -5.70
CA VAL A 116 7.90 -15.24 -6.64
C VAL A 116 8.68 -16.46 -6.13
N MET A 117 9.91 -16.26 -5.65
CA MET A 117 10.76 -17.34 -5.12
C MET A 117 10.43 -17.77 -3.68
N LYS A 118 9.37 -17.24 -3.06
CA LYS A 118 8.97 -17.55 -1.67
C LYS A 118 10.07 -17.34 -0.63
N LYS A 119 10.96 -16.39 -0.85
CA LYS A 119 12.11 -16.11 0.03
C LYS A 119 11.75 -15.22 1.21
N GLU A 120 12.55 -15.31 2.27
CA GLU A 120 12.49 -14.43 3.45
C GLU A 120 11.07 -14.38 4.05
N PHE A 121 10.54 -13.17 4.25
CA PHE A 121 9.20 -12.89 4.77
C PHE A 121 8.05 -13.58 3.98
N TRP A 122 8.28 -13.96 2.72
CA TRP A 122 7.25 -14.63 1.91
C TRP A 122 7.14 -16.13 2.14
N SER A 123 8.18 -16.77 2.71
CA SER A 123 8.22 -18.22 2.97
C SER A 123 7.04 -18.72 3.84
N PRO A 124 6.69 -18.11 4.99
CA PRO A 124 5.56 -18.56 5.81
C PRO A 124 4.17 -18.10 5.30
N SER A 125 4.09 -17.38 4.18
CA SER A 125 2.83 -16.79 3.71
C SER A 125 2.05 -17.73 2.77
N ASN A 126 0.73 -17.57 2.68
CA ASN A 126 -0.10 -18.22 1.65
C ASN A 126 -0.20 -17.41 0.34
N TRP A 127 0.45 -16.24 0.26
CA TRP A 127 0.41 -15.35 -0.91
C TRP A 127 1.21 -15.91 -2.09
N THR A 128 0.60 -16.06 -3.27
CA THR A 128 1.25 -16.65 -4.45
C THR A 128 0.94 -15.88 -5.74
N CYS A 129 1.58 -16.29 -6.83
CA CYS A 129 1.24 -15.90 -8.20
C CYS A 129 0.26 -16.88 -8.89
N SER A 130 -0.19 -17.94 -8.22
CA SER A 130 -0.77 -19.12 -8.88
C SER A 130 -2.07 -19.64 -8.28
N HIS A 131 -2.31 -19.46 -6.97
CA HIS A 131 -3.57 -19.90 -6.34
C HIS A 131 -4.64 -18.80 -6.49
N PRO A 132 -5.76 -19.02 -7.20
CA PRO A 132 -6.68 -17.93 -7.61
C PRO A 132 -7.21 -17.04 -6.47
N GLU A 133 -7.38 -17.61 -5.28
CA GLU A 133 -7.80 -16.88 -4.08
C GLU A 133 -6.73 -15.90 -3.54
N THR A 134 -5.44 -16.27 -3.59
CA THR A 134 -4.33 -15.45 -3.05
C THR A 134 -3.55 -14.70 -4.15
N ALA A 135 -3.79 -15.06 -5.41
CA ALA A 135 -3.28 -14.41 -6.62
C ALA A 135 -3.53 -12.89 -6.64
N HIS A 136 -4.61 -12.42 -6.01
CA HIS A 136 -4.99 -11.01 -5.97
C HIS A 136 -3.93 -10.09 -5.33
N LEU A 137 -3.07 -10.59 -4.43
CA LEU A 137 -1.95 -9.79 -3.93
C LEU A 137 -0.85 -9.70 -4.99
N GLY A 138 -0.43 -10.85 -5.55
CA GLY A 138 0.55 -10.90 -6.64
C GLY A 138 0.15 -10.00 -7.81
N PHE A 139 -1.11 -10.01 -8.22
CA PHE A 139 -1.62 -9.20 -9.33
C PHE A 139 -1.54 -7.69 -9.08
N ARG A 140 -1.64 -7.24 -7.82
CA ARG A 140 -1.58 -5.81 -7.45
C ARG A 140 -0.17 -5.30 -7.17
N VAL A 141 0.73 -6.21 -6.81
CA VAL A 141 2.03 -5.91 -6.20
C VAL A 141 3.18 -6.30 -7.13
N CYS A 142 3.12 -7.48 -7.75
CA CYS A 142 4.14 -8.09 -8.59
C CYS A 142 3.56 -8.61 -9.92
N ARG A 143 2.77 -7.74 -10.58
CA ARG A 143 1.94 -8.12 -11.73
C ARG A 143 2.73 -8.69 -12.91
N LYS A 144 3.91 -8.13 -13.15
CA LYS A 144 4.80 -8.48 -14.27
C LYS A 144 5.66 -9.69 -13.91
N SER A 145 6.24 -9.72 -12.71
CA SER A 145 7.02 -10.86 -12.20
C SER A 145 6.19 -12.14 -12.03
N CYS A 146 4.90 -12.03 -11.66
CA CYS A 146 3.96 -13.16 -11.67
C CYS A 146 3.44 -13.55 -13.07
N GLY A 147 3.79 -12.83 -14.13
CA GLY A 147 3.38 -13.16 -15.51
C GLY A 147 1.91 -12.88 -15.85
N TYR A 148 1.17 -12.10 -15.05
CA TYR A 148 -0.26 -11.82 -15.28
C TYR A 148 -0.56 -10.94 -16.50
N CYS A 149 0.47 -10.47 -17.21
CA CYS A 149 0.32 -9.63 -18.42
C CYS A 149 0.12 -10.46 -19.71
N ARG A 150 -0.11 -11.78 -19.60
CA ARG A 150 -0.39 -12.68 -20.72
C ARG A 150 -1.83 -12.54 -21.21
N LYS A 151 -2.06 -12.20 -22.48
CA LYS A 151 -3.42 -11.99 -23.05
C LYS A 151 -4.30 -13.24 -22.96
N ASP A 152 -3.65 -14.38 -23.00
CA ASP A 152 -4.13 -15.75 -22.88
C ASP A 152 -4.54 -16.16 -21.45
N LEU A 153 -4.28 -15.33 -20.43
CA LEU A 153 -4.50 -15.68 -19.01
C LEU A 153 -5.96 -16.08 -18.66
N TYR A 154 -6.95 -15.56 -19.39
CA TYR A 154 -8.38 -15.89 -19.25
C TYR A 154 -8.93 -16.65 -20.48
N ALA A 155 -8.09 -17.40 -21.21
CA ALA A 155 -8.51 -18.05 -22.46
C ALA A 155 -9.15 -19.45 -22.27
N ASP A 156 -8.83 -20.17 -21.19
CA ASP A 156 -9.25 -21.58 -20.99
C ASP A 156 -10.75 -21.74 -20.66
N ASP A 157 -11.43 -20.74 -20.10
CA ASP A 157 -12.85 -20.82 -19.69
C ASP A 157 -13.85 -20.72 -20.87
N ARG A 158 -13.40 -20.86 -22.13
CA ARG A 158 -14.22 -20.59 -23.33
C ARG A 158 -15.07 -21.78 -23.79
N GLN A 159 -16.18 -22.01 -23.09
CA GLN A 159 -17.39 -22.45 -23.79
C GLN A 159 -17.91 -21.31 -24.71
N PRO A 160 -18.47 -21.62 -25.89
CA PRO A 160 -18.74 -20.62 -26.91
C PRO A 160 -20.07 -19.89 -26.71
N VAL A 161 -20.05 -18.56 -26.86
CA VAL A 161 -21.22 -17.73 -27.16
C VAL A 161 -20.94 -16.94 -28.45
N SER A 162 -21.98 -16.67 -29.23
CA SER A 162 -21.89 -16.26 -30.64
C SER A 162 -21.37 -14.83 -30.86
N LYS A 163 -20.83 -14.59 -32.07
CA LYS A 163 -20.33 -13.28 -32.53
C LYS A 163 -21.33 -12.62 -33.48
N SER A 164 -21.57 -11.33 -33.30
CA SER A 164 -22.20 -10.40 -34.26
C SER A 164 -21.71 -8.95 -33.99
N PRO A 165 -21.72 -8.04 -34.98
CA PRO A 165 -20.54 -7.20 -35.21
C PRO A 165 -20.53 -5.75 -34.67
N LEU A 166 -19.34 -5.15 -34.73
CA LEU A 166 -19.02 -3.74 -34.47
C LEU A 166 -19.28 -2.83 -35.68
N PRO A 167 -19.52 -1.52 -35.46
CA PRO A 167 -19.11 -0.45 -36.37
C PRO A 167 -17.72 0.13 -36.02
N LEU A 168 -17.11 0.87 -36.96
CA LEU A 168 -15.76 1.45 -36.89
C LEU A 168 -15.79 2.98 -36.64
N ILE A 169 -14.64 3.65 -36.86
CA ILE A 169 -14.30 5.09 -36.63
C ILE A 169 -13.73 5.34 -35.22
N GLY A 170 -12.61 6.04 -35.02
CA GLY A 170 -11.64 6.63 -35.97
C GLY A 170 -10.33 7.01 -35.24
N LEU A 171 -9.26 7.32 -35.97
CA LEU A 171 -7.88 7.44 -35.43
C LEU A 171 -7.20 8.75 -35.83
N TRP A 172 -6.78 9.58 -34.86
CA TRP A 172 -6.02 10.82 -35.11
C TRP A 172 -4.95 11.15 -34.05
N MET A 173 -3.70 11.21 -34.52
CA MET A 173 -2.49 11.93 -34.07
C MET A 173 -1.78 11.69 -32.71
N LEU A 174 -0.51 12.14 -32.73
CA LEU A 174 0.61 12.00 -31.79
C LEU A 174 1.35 13.35 -31.69
N LEU A 175 2.48 13.39 -30.95
CA LEU A 175 3.46 14.50 -30.85
C LEU A 175 2.98 15.70 -29.98
N LEU A 176 3.78 16.33 -29.11
CA LEU A 176 5.14 16.12 -28.54
C LEU A 176 5.07 16.55 -27.03
N VAL A 177 6.08 16.85 -26.20
CA VAL A 177 7.54 17.10 -26.29
C VAL A 177 8.22 16.60 -24.97
N ALA A 178 9.54 16.76 -24.82
CA ALA A 178 10.27 16.73 -23.54
C ALA A 178 10.26 18.14 -22.86
N ASP A 179 10.89 18.48 -21.73
CA ASP A 179 12.04 17.92 -20.98
C ASP A 179 11.95 18.30 -19.46
N PRO A 180 12.90 17.97 -18.56
CA PRO A 180 12.72 18.07 -17.10
C PRO A 180 13.39 19.29 -16.43
N VAL A 181 12.99 19.60 -15.19
CA VAL A 181 13.90 19.94 -14.06
C VAL A 181 13.15 19.89 -12.71
N ARG A 182 13.92 19.88 -11.61
CA ARG A 182 13.50 19.82 -10.20
C ARG A 182 12.34 20.77 -9.84
N ALA A 183 11.36 20.26 -9.10
CA ALA A 183 10.44 21.05 -8.28
C ALA A 183 10.22 20.37 -6.91
N TRP A 184 11.13 20.62 -5.96
CA TRP A 184 10.90 20.28 -4.55
C TRP A 184 10.08 21.40 -3.89
N LEU A 185 9.07 21.01 -3.11
CA LEU A 185 8.41 21.78 -2.04
C LEU A 185 8.06 23.26 -2.31
N VAL A 186 6.79 23.50 -2.66
CA VAL A 186 6.09 24.73 -2.27
C VAL A 186 5.14 24.36 -1.12
N PRO A 187 5.27 24.94 0.09
CA PRO A 187 4.29 24.78 1.17
C PRO A 187 3.07 25.70 0.95
N GLY A 188 1.91 25.32 1.49
CA GLY A 188 0.70 26.16 1.47
C GLY A 188 -0.56 25.40 1.06
N SER A 189 -0.81 25.27 -0.25
CA SER A 189 -2.08 24.77 -0.79
C SER A 189 -2.18 23.23 -0.82
N GLY A 190 -2.93 22.66 0.13
CA GLY A 190 -3.44 21.28 0.07
C GLY A 190 -2.89 20.29 1.07
N GLN A 191 -1.99 20.67 1.99
CA GLN A 191 -1.55 19.79 3.09
C GLN A 191 -2.68 19.52 4.10
N ALA A 192 -2.53 18.43 4.86
CA ALA A 192 -3.32 18.15 6.04
C ALA A 192 -3.12 19.23 7.10
N GLN A 193 -4.23 19.72 7.65
CA GLN A 193 -4.28 20.68 8.76
C GLN A 193 -4.46 19.98 10.11
N ARG A 194 -4.94 18.73 10.10
CA ARG A 194 -5.30 17.93 11.29
C ARG A 194 -5.04 16.45 11.05
N MET A 195 -4.88 15.67 12.12
CA MET A 195 -4.88 14.20 12.07
C MET A 195 -6.24 13.64 11.59
N PRO A 196 -6.31 12.45 10.99
CA PRO A 196 -7.58 11.84 10.60
C PRO A 196 -8.35 11.31 11.83
N CYS A 197 -9.67 11.53 11.87
CA CYS A 197 -10.52 10.98 12.93
C CYS A 197 -10.55 9.44 12.94
N CYS A 198 -10.60 8.86 14.14
CA CYS A 198 -10.88 7.43 14.33
C CYS A 198 -12.23 7.01 13.72
N LYS A 199 -12.22 6.03 12.81
CA LYS A 199 -13.43 5.58 12.09
C LYS A 199 -13.81 4.11 12.28
N GLU A 200 -12.95 3.26 12.86
CA GLU A 200 -13.17 1.80 12.96
C GLU A 200 -13.59 1.17 11.61
N SER A 201 -12.87 1.51 10.53
CA SER A 201 -13.35 1.37 9.14
C SER A 201 -13.57 -0.06 8.61
N ILE A 202 -13.21 -1.11 9.39
CA ILE A 202 -13.61 -2.50 9.09
C ILE A 202 -14.73 -3.04 10.00
N GLY A 203 -15.20 -2.24 10.96
CA GLY A 203 -16.27 -2.56 11.89
C GLY A 203 -15.79 -3.17 13.21
N VAL A 204 -16.43 -2.77 14.32
CA VAL A 204 -16.07 -3.20 15.69
C VAL A 204 -16.02 -4.72 15.81
N ASN A 205 -17.03 -5.43 15.28
CA ASN A 205 -17.11 -6.89 15.38
C ASN A 205 -15.92 -7.59 14.71
N ALA A 206 -15.48 -7.11 13.53
CA ALA A 206 -14.31 -7.66 12.84
C ALA A 206 -13.01 -7.37 13.61
N CYS A 207 -12.89 -6.19 14.22
CA CYS A 207 -11.76 -5.87 15.08
C CYS A 207 -11.73 -6.72 16.36
N VAL A 208 -12.88 -6.94 16.99
CA VAL A 208 -13.03 -7.83 18.16
C VAL A 208 -12.69 -9.27 17.78
N GLU A 209 -13.16 -9.75 16.63
CA GLU A 209 -12.84 -11.08 16.12
C GLU A 209 -11.34 -11.26 15.84
N LEU A 210 -10.70 -10.30 15.16
CA LEU A 210 -9.24 -10.32 14.93
C LEU A 210 -8.46 -10.34 16.26
N ARG A 211 -8.89 -9.55 17.25
CA ARG A 211 -8.31 -9.53 18.59
C ARG A 211 -8.47 -10.86 19.32
N SER A 212 -9.63 -11.50 19.23
CA SER A 212 -9.89 -12.80 19.87
C SER A 212 -9.17 -13.95 19.16
N ARG A 213 -9.11 -13.95 17.82
CA ARG A 213 -8.42 -15.00 17.04
C ARG A 213 -6.90 -14.91 17.16
N ARG A 214 -6.31 -13.71 17.23
CA ARG A 214 -4.85 -13.49 17.29
C ARG A 214 -4.47 -12.25 18.13
N PRO A 215 -4.56 -12.32 19.48
CA PRO A 215 -4.37 -11.15 20.34
C PRO A 215 -2.99 -10.49 20.20
N TYR A 216 -1.92 -11.27 20.08
CA TYR A 216 -0.55 -10.73 19.92
C TYR A 216 -0.35 -10.00 18.58
N GLU A 217 -0.83 -10.58 17.47
CA GLU A 217 -0.75 -9.94 16.15
C GLU A 217 -1.60 -8.67 16.12
N PHE A 218 -2.81 -8.72 16.67
CA PHE A 218 -3.70 -7.57 16.81
C PHE A 218 -3.05 -6.43 17.59
N GLN A 219 -2.52 -6.70 18.79
CA GLN A 219 -1.90 -5.69 19.64
C GLN A 219 -0.60 -5.14 19.03
N THR A 220 0.17 -5.97 18.32
CA THR A 220 1.34 -5.53 17.54
C THR A 220 0.94 -4.55 16.44
N ARG A 221 -0.14 -4.83 15.70
CA ARG A 221 -0.66 -3.91 14.67
C ARG A 221 -1.26 -2.63 15.27
N CYS A 222 -1.90 -2.70 16.43
CA CYS A 222 -2.36 -1.50 17.17
C CYS A 222 -1.23 -0.54 17.57
N ARG A 223 0.02 -1.01 17.62
CA ARG A 223 1.21 -0.19 17.91
C ARG A 223 2.01 0.18 16.66
N THR A 224 2.10 -0.69 15.66
CA THR A 224 3.08 -0.54 14.56
C THR A 224 2.48 -0.26 13.17
N ASP A 225 1.18 -0.47 12.98
CA ASP A 225 0.49 -0.22 11.71
C ASP A 225 -0.45 0.98 11.85
N ALA A 226 0.02 2.16 11.44
CA ALA A 226 -0.75 3.40 11.52
C ALA A 226 -2.08 3.36 10.73
N ASP A 227 -2.18 2.57 9.65
CA ASP A 227 -3.45 2.40 8.93
C ASP A 227 -4.43 1.56 9.78
N PHE A 228 -3.93 0.51 10.43
CA PHE A 228 -4.72 -0.29 11.36
C PHE A 228 -5.15 0.50 12.60
N ALA A 229 -4.18 1.06 13.32
CA ALA A 229 -4.35 1.71 14.61
C ALA A 229 -5.15 3.01 14.54
N PHE A 230 -5.06 3.79 13.46
CA PHE A 230 -5.81 5.06 13.36
C PHE A 230 -7.14 4.89 12.63
N LEU A 231 -7.21 3.99 11.63
CA LEU A 231 -8.35 3.94 10.71
C LEU A 231 -9.13 2.63 10.72
N GLN A 232 -8.51 1.46 10.89
CA GLN A 232 -9.22 0.17 10.76
C GLN A 232 -9.85 -0.26 12.08
N CYS A 233 -9.10 -0.23 13.19
CA CYS A 233 -9.50 -0.76 14.50
C CYS A 233 -9.19 0.16 15.69
N CYS A 234 -9.13 1.48 15.48
CA CYS A 234 -8.77 2.48 16.49
C CYS A 234 -9.57 2.41 17.81
N LYS A 235 -10.88 2.11 17.78
CA LYS A 235 -11.71 1.98 18.99
C LYS A 235 -11.43 0.67 19.72
N THR A 236 -11.36 -0.44 18.99
CA THR A 236 -11.05 -1.76 19.59
C THR A 236 -9.59 -1.86 20.08
N CYS A 237 -8.65 -1.16 19.44
CA CYS A 237 -7.27 -0.97 19.90
C CYS A 237 -7.17 -0.03 21.11
N ARG A 238 -8.20 0.80 21.37
CA ARG A 238 -8.17 1.94 22.30
C ARG A 238 -6.98 2.89 22.02
N THR A 239 -6.73 3.17 20.74
CA THR A 239 -5.58 3.96 20.31
C THR A 239 -5.79 5.45 20.59
N ASP A 240 -4.92 6.02 21.43
CA ASP A 240 -4.63 7.46 21.41
C ASP A 240 -3.87 7.79 20.12
N ILE A 241 -4.55 8.47 19.19
CA ILE A 241 -3.99 8.85 17.88
C ILE A 241 -3.00 10.01 18.02
N ALA A 242 -3.10 10.85 19.04
CA ALA A 242 -2.14 11.91 19.31
C ALA A 242 -0.83 11.32 19.82
N ALA A 243 -0.87 10.53 20.90
CA ALA A 243 0.31 9.88 21.46
C ALA A 243 1.00 8.96 20.45
N LEU A 244 0.26 8.06 19.79
CA LEU A 244 0.84 7.13 18.82
C LEU A 244 1.28 7.83 17.51
N GLY A 245 0.68 8.97 17.18
CA GLY A 245 1.15 9.82 16.07
C GLY A 245 2.49 10.48 16.35
N ARG A 246 2.70 10.98 17.58
CA ARG A 246 4.00 11.50 18.02
C ARG A 246 5.09 10.42 17.99
N GLU A 247 4.77 9.19 18.38
CA GLU A 247 5.69 8.05 18.30
C GLU A 247 6.02 7.67 16.84
N LEU A 248 5.01 7.30 16.05
CA LEU A 248 5.20 6.75 14.70
C LEU A 248 5.73 7.77 13.67
N PHE A 249 5.64 9.06 13.97
CA PHE A 249 6.10 10.15 13.11
C PHE A 249 7.14 11.07 13.76
N ALA A 250 7.81 10.65 14.84
CA ALA A 250 8.81 11.45 15.56
C ALA A 250 9.91 12.07 14.66
N HIS A 251 10.32 11.37 13.60
CA HIS A 251 11.33 11.82 12.63
C HIS A 251 10.71 12.48 11.38
N GLY A 252 9.47 12.97 11.48
CA GLY A 252 8.78 13.68 10.41
C GLY A 252 8.65 12.84 9.13
N PRO A 253 8.89 13.45 7.95
CA PRO A 253 8.93 12.76 6.65
C PRO A 253 9.97 11.63 6.52
N SER A 254 10.92 11.51 7.44
CA SER A 254 11.93 10.44 7.46
C SER A 254 11.52 9.22 8.29
N SER A 255 10.40 9.29 9.02
CA SER A 255 9.89 8.19 9.84
C SER A 255 9.49 6.98 9.00
N ARG A 256 9.78 5.76 9.48
CA ARG A 256 9.49 4.49 8.76
C ARG A 256 8.03 4.36 8.30
N HIS A 257 7.09 4.94 9.06
CA HIS A 257 5.65 4.88 8.78
C HIS A 257 5.17 6.00 7.85
N CYS A 258 6.06 6.92 7.44
CA CYS A 258 5.80 8.03 6.54
C CYS A 258 6.11 7.71 5.07
N PHE A 259 5.13 7.11 4.38
CA PHE A 259 5.23 6.85 2.95
C PHE A 259 3.87 7.02 2.27
N ASP A 260 3.92 7.34 0.97
CA ASP A 260 2.74 7.28 0.11
C ASP A 260 2.58 5.84 -0.40
N ARG A 261 1.34 5.31 -0.38
CA ARG A 261 1.01 3.97 -0.90
C ARG A 261 0.82 3.99 -2.43
N HIS A 262 0.76 5.19 -3.01
CA HIS A 262 0.68 5.47 -4.43
C HIS A 262 1.89 6.29 -4.88
N ASN A 263 2.19 6.31 -6.18
CA ASN A 263 3.36 7.00 -6.71
C ASN A 263 3.25 8.53 -6.60
N HIS A 264 4.40 9.21 -6.68
CA HIS A 264 4.52 10.67 -6.58
C HIS A 264 3.60 11.43 -7.55
N ARG A 265 3.40 10.95 -8.79
CA ARG A 265 2.51 11.61 -9.77
C ARG A 265 1.05 11.57 -9.31
N PHE A 266 0.57 10.41 -8.85
CA PHE A 266 -0.78 10.26 -8.31
C PHE A 266 -0.99 11.16 -7.09
N CYS A 267 -0.06 11.14 -6.12
CA CYS A 267 -0.21 11.92 -4.90
C CYS A 267 -0.03 13.43 -5.12
N THR A 268 0.84 13.85 -6.03
CA THR A 268 0.92 15.25 -6.49
C THR A 268 -0.41 15.71 -7.10
N GLN A 269 -1.03 14.87 -7.95
CA GLN A 269 -2.34 15.18 -8.54
C GLN A 269 -3.47 15.22 -7.49
N PHE A 270 -3.44 14.31 -6.51
CA PHE A 270 -4.40 14.26 -5.40
C PHE A 270 -4.31 15.51 -4.51
N VAL A 271 -3.11 15.86 -4.02
CA VAL A 271 -2.87 17.05 -3.19
C VAL A 271 -3.25 18.34 -3.92
N ARG A 272 -2.83 18.48 -5.19
CA ARG A 272 -3.12 19.67 -6.02
C ARG A 272 -4.53 19.69 -6.61
N LYS A 273 -5.42 18.74 -6.26
CA LYS A 273 -6.74 18.54 -6.87
C LYS A 273 -6.73 18.67 -8.40
N SER A 274 -5.82 17.98 -9.09
CA SER A 274 -5.62 18.12 -10.54
C SER A 274 -5.75 16.79 -11.29
N GLY A 275 -5.84 16.86 -12.63
CA GLY A 275 -6.14 15.69 -13.46
C GLY A 275 -7.51 15.09 -13.12
N MET A 276 -7.56 13.81 -12.76
CA MET A 276 -8.82 13.14 -12.37
C MET A 276 -9.49 13.75 -11.12
N TRP A 277 -8.77 14.56 -10.34
CA TRP A 277 -9.29 15.21 -9.13
C TRP A 277 -9.79 16.65 -9.38
N ALA A 278 -9.64 17.18 -10.59
CA ALA A 278 -9.94 18.58 -10.93
C ALA A 278 -11.42 18.99 -10.85
N GLY A 279 -12.35 18.04 -10.90
CA GLY A 279 -13.79 18.30 -10.75
C GLY A 279 -14.30 18.29 -9.30
N ALA A 280 -13.43 18.11 -8.30
CA ALA A 280 -13.84 17.90 -6.91
C ALA A 280 -14.00 19.24 -6.13
N THR A 281 -15.08 19.96 -6.44
CA THR A 281 -15.47 21.23 -5.78
C THR A 281 -15.89 21.06 -4.31
N GLY A 282 -16.32 19.86 -3.90
CA GLY A 282 -16.69 19.56 -2.50
C GLY A 282 -15.51 19.22 -1.57
N HIS A 283 -15.78 19.20 -0.26
CA HIS A 283 -14.81 18.82 0.79
C HIS A 283 -14.42 17.32 0.78
N HIS A 284 -15.02 16.51 -0.09
CA HIS A 284 -14.91 15.04 -0.11
C HIS A 284 -13.65 14.49 -0.83
N ASN A 285 -12.77 15.35 -1.36
CA ASN A 285 -11.46 14.93 -1.90
C ASN A 285 -10.37 15.95 -1.54
N GLY A 286 -9.25 15.46 -1.01
CA GLY A 286 -8.07 16.23 -0.60
C GLY A 286 -7.42 15.62 0.64
N CYS A 287 -6.57 16.38 1.32
CA CYS A 287 -5.89 15.96 2.56
C CYS A 287 -6.62 16.41 3.84
N ASN A 288 -7.90 16.75 3.76
CA ASN A 288 -8.68 17.31 4.88
C ASN A 288 -10.15 16.85 4.82
N GLY A 289 -10.91 17.13 5.89
CA GLY A 289 -12.33 16.77 5.99
C GLY A 289 -12.57 15.25 5.98
N GLU A 290 -13.74 14.83 5.52
CA GLU A 290 -14.14 13.41 5.44
C GLU A 290 -13.13 12.53 4.67
N SER A 291 -12.45 13.13 3.69
CA SER A 291 -11.47 12.46 2.84
C SER A 291 -10.14 12.16 3.54
N ALA A 292 -9.91 12.71 4.74
CA ALA A 292 -8.65 12.57 5.46
C ALA A 292 -8.26 11.10 5.74
N ALA A 293 -9.24 10.24 6.05
CA ALA A 293 -8.99 8.81 6.25
C ALA A 293 -8.52 8.10 4.96
N LEU A 294 -9.03 8.50 3.79
CA LEU A 294 -8.52 7.99 2.51
C LEU A 294 -7.12 8.54 2.24
N ALA A 295 -6.93 9.85 2.38
CA ALA A 295 -5.69 10.55 2.13
C ALA A 295 -4.52 10.01 2.99
N PHE A 296 -4.74 9.78 4.29
CA PHE A 296 -3.78 9.17 5.22
C PHE A 296 -3.40 7.71 4.84
N ARG A 297 -4.27 7.02 4.08
CA ARG A 297 -4.04 5.65 3.59
C ARG A 297 -3.34 5.60 2.23
N VAL A 298 -3.58 6.56 1.33
CA VAL A 298 -3.01 6.55 -0.04
C VAL A 298 -1.79 7.46 -0.22
N CYS A 299 -1.78 8.63 0.40
CA CYS A 299 -0.83 9.72 0.16
C CYS A 299 -0.38 10.40 1.46
N ARG A 300 -0.05 9.59 2.48
CA ARG A 300 0.29 10.05 3.84
C ARG A 300 1.38 11.11 3.88
N ARG A 301 2.46 10.90 3.12
CA ARG A 301 3.65 11.76 3.08
C ARG A 301 3.40 13.00 2.23
N SER A 302 2.83 12.84 1.04
CA SER A 302 2.48 13.96 0.16
C SER A 302 1.44 14.90 0.78
N CYS A 303 0.49 14.37 1.56
CA CYS A 303 -0.45 15.17 2.34
C CYS A 303 0.15 15.79 3.61
N GLY A 304 1.38 15.45 3.99
CA GLY A 304 2.03 16.01 5.19
C GLY A 304 1.56 15.43 6.53
N TYR A 305 0.79 14.32 6.55
CA TYR A 305 0.31 13.71 7.80
C TYR A 305 1.41 13.18 8.72
N CYS A 306 2.66 13.15 8.28
CA CYS A 306 3.81 12.75 9.09
C CYS A 306 4.42 13.91 9.89
N ARG A 307 3.77 15.08 9.91
CA ARG A 307 4.21 16.27 10.67
C ARG A 307 3.98 16.04 12.17
N PRO A 308 5.03 16.05 13.03
CA PRO A 308 4.86 15.84 14.48
C PRO A 308 3.96 16.89 15.13
N ASP A 309 3.94 18.10 14.57
CA ASP A 309 3.09 19.21 14.97
C ASP A 309 1.59 18.92 14.80
N LEU A 310 1.17 18.04 13.89
CA LEU A 310 -0.23 17.60 13.74
C LEU A 310 -0.72 16.70 14.89
N TYR A 311 0.17 16.30 15.81
CA TYR A 311 -0.10 15.40 16.93
C TYR A 311 0.23 16.01 18.29
N LYS A 312 0.40 17.34 18.35
CA LYS A 312 0.41 18.10 19.60
C LYS A 312 -0.99 18.08 20.24
N GLU A 313 -1.04 18.22 21.56
CA GLU A 313 -2.29 18.36 22.30
C GLU A 313 -2.69 19.85 22.37
N GLU A 314 -3.78 20.18 21.68
CA GLU A 314 -4.49 21.45 21.81
C GLU A 314 -5.91 21.15 22.31
N GLU A 315 -6.34 21.80 23.40
CA GLU A 315 -7.52 21.36 24.18
C GLU A 315 -8.85 21.44 23.42
N GLU A 316 -8.94 22.24 22.35
CA GLU A 316 -10.15 22.39 21.55
C GLU A 316 -10.37 21.26 20.55
N ASP A 317 -9.30 20.74 19.93
CA ASP A 317 -9.43 19.83 18.79
C ASP A 317 -9.83 18.40 19.16
N VAL A 318 -9.65 18.05 20.44
CA VAL A 318 -10.19 16.82 21.06
C VAL A 318 -11.71 16.75 20.99
N LYS A 319 -12.42 17.86 20.73
CA LYS A 319 -13.89 17.93 20.66
C LYS A 319 -14.49 17.67 19.26
N LYS A 320 -13.67 17.57 18.20
CA LYS A 320 -14.17 17.61 16.80
C LYS A 320 -14.01 16.31 15.99
N CYS A 321 -13.20 15.39 16.50
CA CYS A 321 -13.37 13.96 16.28
C CYS A 321 -13.85 13.37 17.62
N ASP A 322 -14.66 12.30 17.63
CA ASP A 322 -15.01 11.58 18.87
C ASP A 322 -13.80 10.80 19.42
N ILE A 323 -12.83 11.53 19.99
CA ILE A 323 -11.74 10.98 20.76
C ILE A 323 -12.33 10.59 22.12
N PHE A 324 -12.50 9.29 22.31
CA PHE A 324 -13.03 8.73 23.55
C PHE A 324 -12.05 9.02 24.70
N LYS A 325 -12.30 10.09 25.47
CA LYS A 325 -11.52 10.38 26.67
C LYS A 325 -11.64 9.19 27.62
N PRO A 326 -10.53 8.56 28.06
CA PRO A 326 -10.59 7.66 29.20
C PRO A 326 -11.10 8.47 30.40
N GLY A 327 -12.20 8.02 31.01
CA GLY A 327 -12.88 8.77 32.06
C GLY A 327 -11.97 9.03 33.25
N LYS A 328 -11.93 10.29 33.74
CA LYS A 328 -11.28 10.60 35.01
C LYS A 328 -12.02 9.90 36.15
N GLY A 329 -11.32 9.01 36.86
CA GLY A 329 -11.68 8.59 38.22
C GLY A 329 -12.82 7.58 38.35
N VAL A 330 -12.46 6.30 38.31
CA VAL A 330 -12.97 5.34 39.32
C VAL A 330 -11.74 4.81 40.06
N SER A 331 -11.89 4.56 41.36
CA SER A 331 -10.76 4.35 42.28
C SER A 331 -9.94 3.08 41.98
N THR A 332 -8.71 3.05 42.49
CA THR A 332 -7.80 1.91 42.45
C THR A 332 -8.33 0.72 43.25
N THR A 333 -8.41 -0.44 42.61
CA THR A 333 -8.24 -1.75 43.27
C THR A 333 -7.26 -2.59 42.48
N THR A 334 -6.30 -3.18 43.20
CA THR A 334 -5.13 -3.86 42.64
C THR A 334 -5.48 -5.28 42.20
N LEU A 335 -5.12 -5.65 40.97
CA LEU A 335 -5.04 -7.05 40.52
C LEU A 335 -3.80 -7.24 39.64
N GLU A 336 -2.72 -7.71 40.26
CA GLU A 336 -1.54 -8.20 39.54
C GLU A 336 -1.82 -9.60 38.95
N PRO A 337 -1.24 -9.95 37.79
CA PRO A 337 -1.22 -11.31 37.30
C PRO A 337 -0.20 -12.15 38.09
N VAL A 338 -0.62 -12.77 39.19
CA VAL A 338 0.22 -13.70 39.97
C VAL A 338 0.50 -14.97 39.16
N PHE A 339 1.66 -15.01 38.49
CA PHE A 339 2.20 -16.23 37.89
C PHE A 339 2.66 -17.20 39.00
N ARG A 340 1.80 -18.15 39.38
CA ARG A 340 2.24 -19.32 40.17
C ARG A 340 3.00 -20.28 39.25
N ILE A 341 4.33 -20.22 39.31
CA ILE A 341 5.17 -21.36 38.95
C ILE A 341 5.01 -22.39 40.08
N VAL A 342 4.54 -23.59 39.76
CA VAL A 342 4.56 -24.72 40.68
C VAL A 342 5.90 -25.42 40.51
N ILE A 343 6.67 -25.51 41.59
CA ILE A 343 7.85 -26.37 41.69
C ILE A 343 7.49 -27.43 42.74
N GLU A 344 7.41 -28.69 42.33
CA GLU A 344 7.26 -29.82 43.24
C GLU A 344 8.65 -30.20 43.78
N PRO A 345 8.84 -30.31 45.10
CA PRO A 345 10.06 -30.86 45.68
C PRO A 345 9.97 -32.39 45.82
N ASP A 346 11.06 -33.10 45.51
CA ASP A 346 11.14 -34.57 45.53
C ASP A 346 10.78 -35.20 46.89
N LYS A 347 10.00 -36.29 46.86
CA LYS A 347 9.99 -37.40 47.83
C LYS A 347 9.52 -38.70 47.18
#